data_AF-A0A842YHQ2-F1
#
_entry.id   AF-A0A842YHQ2-F1
#
_cell.length_a   1.000
_cell.length_b   1.000
_cell.length_c   1.000
_cell.angle_alpha   90.00
_cell.angle_beta   90.00
_cell.angle_gamma   90.00
#
_symmetry.space_group_name_H-M   'P 1'
#
loop_
_entity.id
_entity.type
_entity.pdbx_description
1 polymer ?
#
loop_
_entity_poly.entity_id
_entity_poly.type
_entity_poly.pdbx_seq_one_letter_code
_entity_poly.pdbx_strand_id
1 'polypeptide(L)'
;DYTEPEIPGSHPYREGGKAGGRAPETDPETCILCGMCARVCPTGCVTVIDIVETDKEKCTACAACVKNCPTGARHWENEGILKAAKWLATEHGARREPEFFL
;
A
#
# COMPACT_ATOMS: atom_id res chain seq x y z
N ASP A 1 36.10 8.23 17.96
CA ASP A 1 36.36 7.79 16.58
C ASP A 1 35.11 7.15 16.04
N TYR A 2 34.49 7.75 15.02
CA TYR A 2 33.33 7.19 14.32
C TYR A 2 33.83 6.66 12.98
N THR A 3 33.69 5.35 12.78
CA THR A 3 33.93 4.70 11.49
C THR A 3 32.58 4.43 10.87
N GLU A 4 32.38 4.84 9.62
CA GLU A 4 31.13 4.58 8.92
C GLU A 4 31.00 3.07 8.62
N PRO A 5 29.91 2.40 9.03
CA PRO A 5 29.76 0.97 8.84
C PRO A 5 29.44 0.62 7.37
N GLU A 6 29.89 -0.54 6.92
CA GLU A 6 29.54 -1.08 5.60
C GLU A 6 28.11 -1.63 5.62
N ILE A 7 27.17 -0.91 5.01
CA ILE A 7 25.75 -1.29 4.95
C ILE A 7 25.45 -1.96 3.60
N PRO A 8 24.95 -3.21 3.58
CA PRO A 8 24.55 -3.88 2.35
C PRO A 8 23.45 -3.13 1.61
N GLY A 9 23.61 -2.95 0.29
CA GLY A 9 22.61 -2.29 -0.55
C GLY A 9 23.22 -1.66 -1.80
N SER A 10 22.35 -1.13 -2.65
CA SER A 10 22.77 -0.43 -3.87
C SER A 10 22.92 1.06 -3.59
N HIS A 11 24.05 1.46 -2.99
CA HIS A 11 24.38 2.86 -2.75
C HIS A 11 25.28 3.42 -3.88
N PRO A 12 25.01 4.62 -4.43
CA PRO A 12 23.88 5.50 -4.12
C PRO A 12 22.54 4.92 -4.59
N TYR A 13 21.48 5.17 -3.81
CA TYR A 13 20.14 4.69 -4.15
C TYR A 13 19.65 5.29 -5.47
N ARG A 14 18.93 4.49 -6.25
CA ARG A 14 18.28 4.94 -7.49
C ARG A 14 17.27 6.06 -7.22
N GLU A 15 17.11 6.97 -8.18
CA GLU A 15 16.03 7.96 -8.14
C GLU A 15 14.66 7.28 -8.06
N GLY A 16 13.80 7.82 -7.20
CA GLY A 16 12.45 7.31 -7.01
C GLY A 16 11.58 7.51 -8.25
N GLY A 17 10.74 6.53 -8.57
CA GLY A 17 9.69 6.71 -9.57
C GLY A 17 8.57 7.62 -9.05
N LYS A 18 7.78 8.21 -9.96
CA LYS A 18 6.57 8.96 -9.58
C LYS A 18 5.61 8.04 -8.82
N ALA A 19 5.31 8.39 -7.57
CA ALA A 19 4.18 7.84 -6.84
C ALA A 19 2.88 8.45 -7.39
N GLY A 20 1.87 7.62 -7.67
CA GLY A 20 0.59 8.07 -8.24
C GLY A 20 0.01 7.07 -9.25
N GLY A 21 -1.24 7.29 -9.65
CA GLY A 21 -1.92 6.55 -10.73
C GLY A 21 -2.44 5.16 -10.38
N ARG A 22 -2.37 4.72 -9.11
CA ARG A 22 -2.89 3.42 -8.66
C ARG A 22 -3.61 3.57 -7.32
N ALA A 23 -4.84 3.10 -7.25
CA ALA A 23 -5.62 3.02 -6.03
C ALA A 23 -6.40 1.70 -5.96
N PRO A 24 -6.82 1.27 -4.75
CA PRO A 24 -7.75 0.16 -4.61
C PRO A 24 -9.11 0.50 -5.22
N GLU A 25 -9.73 -0.48 -5.86
CA GLU A 25 -11.08 -0.41 -6.40
C GLU A 25 -12.11 -0.75 -5.30
N THR A 26 -13.39 -0.47 -5.58
CA THR A 26 -14.50 -0.80 -4.68
C THR A 26 -15.51 -1.66 -5.41
N ASP A 27 -15.80 -2.85 -4.87
CA ASP A 27 -16.91 -3.68 -5.31
C ASP A 27 -18.24 -3.09 -4.81
N PRO A 28 -19.13 -2.62 -5.70
CA PRO A 28 -20.40 -2.02 -5.30
C PRO A 28 -21.39 -3.04 -4.69
N GLU A 29 -21.27 -4.33 -5.01
CA GLU A 29 -22.22 -5.36 -4.55
C GLU A 29 -22.03 -5.68 -3.06
N THR A 30 -20.80 -5.53 -2.55
CA THR A 30 -20.45 -5.80 -1.15
C THR A 30 -20.20 -4.54 -0.32
N CYS A 31 -20.20 -3.36 -0.95
CA CYS A 31 -20.00 -2.09 -0.26
C CYS A 31 -21.28 -1.63 0.46
N ILE A 32 -21.18 -1.40 1.76
CA ILE A 32 -22.29 -0.88 2.60
C ILE A 32 -22.17 0.63 2.89
N LEU A 33 -21.31 1.35 2.15
CA LEU A 33 -21.07 2.79 2.31
C LEU A 33 -20.74 3.25 3.75
N CYS A 34 -20.11 2.40 4.57
CA CYS A 34 -19.83 2.70 5.98
C CYS A 34 -18.78 3.80 6.24
N GLY A 35 -18.15 4.35 5.21
CA GLY A 35 -17.15 5.42 5.32
C GLY A 35 -15.82 5.03 5.99
N MET A 36 -15.59 3.75 6.33
CA MET A 36 -14.36 3.33 7.02
C MET A 36 -13.10 3.62 6.18
N CYS A 37 -13.17 3.38 4.87
CA CYS A 37 -12.07 3.65 3.93
C CYS A 37 -11.64 5.12 3.93
N ALA A 38 -12.59 6.06 3.99
CA ALA A 38 -12.30 7.49 4.08
C ALA A 38 -11.67 7.86 5.43
N ARG A 39 -12.22 7.34 6.53
CA ARG A 39 -11.72 7.61 7.89
C ARG A 39 -10.28 7.14 8.13
N VAL A 40 -9.88 6.01 7.56
CA VAL A 40 -8.50 5.48 7.72
C VAL A 40 -7.50 6.01 6.69
N CYS A 41 -7.96 6.79 5.71
CA CYS A 41 -7.09 7.28 4.64
C CYS A 41 -6.20 8.42 5.17
N PRO A 42 -4.87 8.24 5.27
CA PRO A 42 -3.99 9.28 5.80
C PRO A 42 -3.87 10.50 4.88
N THR A 43 -4.15 10.35 3.59
CA THR A 43 -4.09 11.43 2.60
C THR A 43 -5.46 12.06 2.33
N GLY A 44 -6.53 11.54 2.93
CA GLY A 44 -7.90 12.02 2.69
C GLY A 44 -8.37 11.88 1.24
N CYS A 45 -7.80 10.95 0.46
CA CYS A 45 -8.08 10.83 -0.98
C CYS A 45 -9.36 10.04 -1.33
N VAL A 46 -10.14 9.61 -0.33
CA VAL A 46 -11.33 8.79 -0.51
C VAL A 46 -12.57 9.57 -0.10
N THR A 47 -13.54 9.67 -1.01
CA THR A 47 -14.84 10.30 -0.77
C THR A 47 -15.93 9.22 -0.77
N VAL A 48 -16.86 9.28 0.18
CA VAL A 48 -17.99 8.35 0.28
C VAL A 48 -19.28 9.15 0.34
N ILE A 49 -20.07 9.08 -0.73
CA ILE A 49 -21.41 9.68 -0.83
C ILE A 49 -22.35 8.53 -1.27
N ASP A 50 -22.79 8.53 -2.52
CA ASP A 50 -23.58 7.44 -3.12
C ASP A 50 -22.69 6.31 -3.62
N ILE A 51 -21.43 6.63 -3.90
CA ILE A 51 -20.37 5.71 -4.30
C ILE A 51 -19.09 6.02 -3.52
N VAL A 52 -18.11 5.12 -3.61
CA VAL A 52 -16.77 5.32 -3.06
C VAL A 52 -15.83 5.75 -4.18
N GLU A 53 -15.47 7.02 -4.21
CA GLU A 53 -14.50 7.57 -5.16
C GLU A 53 -13.11 7.69 -4.52
N THR A 54 -12.06 7.48 -5.31
CA THR A 54 -10.67 7.61 -4.83
C THR A 54 -9.84 8.41 -5.82
N ASP A 55 -9.27 9.53 -5.36
CA ASP A 55 -8.29 10.32 -6.10
C ASP A 55 -6.98 9.51 -6.20
N LYS A 56 -6.74 8.93 -7.39
CA LYS A 56 -5.62 8.02 -7.66
C LYS A 56 -4.26 8.73 -7.61
N GLU A 57 -4.22 10.05 -7.82
CA GLU A 57 -2.99 10.84 -7.78
C GLU A 57 -2.55 11.12 -6.34
N LYS A 58 -3.50 11.22 -5.40
CA LYS A 58 -3.21 11.38 -3.97
C LYS A 58 -3.09 10.07 -3.20
N CYS A 59 -3.31 8.94 -3.87
CA CYS A 59 -3.20 7.62 -3.23
C CYS A 59 -1.74 7.20 -3.10
N THR A 60 -1.29 6.97 -1.87
CA THR A 60 0.08 6.49 -1.58
C THR A 60 0.19 4.96 -1.57
N ALA A 61 -0.87 4.25 -1.97
CA ALA A 61 -0.95 2.79 -1.97
C ALA A 61 -0.65 2.10 -0.61
N CYS A 62 -0.92 2.77 0.52
CA CYS A 62 -0.69 2.22 1.86
C CYS A 62 -1.58 1.03 2.26
N ALA A 63 -2.62 0.72 1.46
CA ALA A 63 -3.59 -0.35 1.68
C ALA A 63 -4.39 -0.30 3.00
N ALA A 64 -4.37 0.84 3.72
CA ALA A 64 -5.15 1.00 4.96
C ALA A 64 -6.66 0.80 4.74
N CYS A 65 -7.21 1.32 3.64
CA CYS A 65 -8.63 1.17 3.32
C CYS A 65 -9.03 -0.26 2.94
N VAL A 66 -8.12 -1.03 2.34
CA VAL A 66 -8.31 -2.46 2.02
C VAL A 66 -8.34 -3.27 3.31
N LYS A 67 -7.33 -3.09 4.17
CA LYS A 67 -7.19 -3.82 5.43
C LYS A 67 -8.37 -3.61 6.39
N ASN A 68 -8.91 -2.39 6.43
CA ASN A 68 -9.98 -2.02 7.37
C ASN A 68 -11.39 -2.10 6.78
N CYS A 69 -11.55 -2.58 5.53
CA CYS A 69 -12.88 -2.73 4.96
C CYS A 69 -13.59 -3.92 5.61
N PRO A 70 -14.70 -3.72 6.34
CA PRO A 70 -15.35 -4.80 7.10
C PRO A 70 -16.02 -5.84 6.19
N THR A 71 -16.39 -5.45 4.96
CA THR A 71 -17.04 -6.33 3.98
C THR A 71 -16.08 -6.88 2.92
N GLY A 72 -14.81 -6.46 2.95
CA GLY A 72 -13.84 -6.81 1.90
C GLY A 72 -14.07 -6.10 0.55
N ALA A 73 -15.03 -5.16 0.45
CA ALA A 73 -15.36 -4.45 -0.77
C ALA A 73 -14.20 -3.63 -1.36
N ARG A 74 -13.20 -3.25 -0.56
CA ARG A 74 -12.01 -2.52 -1.04
C ARG A 74 -10.90 -3.52 -1.37
N HIS A 75 -10.45 -3.58 -2.62
CA HIS A 75 -9.43 -4.53 -3.07
C HIS A 75 -8.49 -3.96 -4.14
N TRP A 76 -7.38 -4.65 -4.39
CA TRP A 76 -6.44 -4.32 -5.45
C TRP A 76 -6.70 -5.17 -6.70
N GLU A 77 -6.84 -4.53 -7.86
CA GLU A 77 -6.91 -5.23 -9.16
C GLU A 77 -5.65 -5.05 -10.00
N ASN A 78 -4.78 -4.09 -9.65
CA ASN A 78 -3.59 -3.80 -10.42
C ASN A 78 -2.66 -5.03 -10.49
N GLU A 79 -2.38 -5.51 -11.70
CA GLU A 79 -1.56 -6.71 -11.90
C GLU A 79 -0.18 -6.62 -11.23
N GLY A 80 0.45 -5.44 -11.26
CA GLY A 80 1.76 -5.24 -10.65
C GLY A 80 1.73 -5.46 -9.14
N ILE A 81 0.67 -5.01 -8.48
CA ILE A 81 0.46 -5.23 -7.04
C ILE A 81 0.16 -6.70 -6.75
N LEU A 82 -0.68 -7.36 -7.54
CA LEU A 82 -0.98 -8.78 -7.35
C LEU A 82 0.26 -9.67 -7.54
N LYS A 83 1.08 -9.39 -8.56
CA LYS A 83 2.35 -10.07 -8.80
C LYS A 83 3.33 -9.85 -7.63
N ALA A 84 3.46 -8.61 -7.15
CA ALA A 84 4.31 -8.30 -6.01
C ALA A 84 3.83 -8.97 -4.72
N ALA A 85 2.53 -8.94 -4.44
CA ALA A 85 1.93 -9.60 -3.28
C ALA A 85 2.18 -11.12 -3.31
N LYS A 86 2.00 -11.75 -4.48
CA LYS A 86 2.29 -13.18 -4.67
C LYS A 86 3.76 -13.47 -4.42
N TRP A 87 4.68 -12.70 -5.02
CA TRP A 87 6.11 -12.87 -4.84
C TRP A 87 6.55 -12.72 -3.38
N LEU A 88 6.07 -11.69 -2.69
CA LEU A 88 6.35 -11.49 -1.26
C LEU A 88 5.84 -12.66 -0.42
N ALA A 89 4.64 -13.17 -0.72
CA ALA A 89 4.06 -14.29 0.00
C ALA A 89 4.82 -15.61 -0.24
N THR A 90 5.29 -15.87 -1.47
CA THR A 90 5.97 -17.13 -1.81
C THR A 90 7.45 -17.12 -1.42
N GLU A 91 8.17 -16.05 -1.74
CA GLU A 91 9.63 -15.99 -1.57
C GLU A 91 10.05 -15.42 -0.22
N HIS A 92 9.19 -14.58 0.39
CA HIS A 92 9.54 -13.75 1.55
C HIS A 92 8.47 -13.78 2.66
N GLY A 93 7.67 -14.85 2.73
CA GLY A 93 6.59 -14.99 3.72
C GLY A 93 7.07 -15.19 5.16
N ALA A 94 8.32 -15.63 5.37
CA ALA A 94 8.91 -15.81 6.69
C ALA A 94 9.42 -14.47 7.26
N ARG A 95 9.18 -14.23 8.56
CA ARG A 95 9.72 -13.07 9.29
C ARG A 95 11.26 -13.10 9.24
N ARG A 96 11.88 -11.98 8.86
CA ARG A 96 13.33 -11.76 8.93
C ARG A 96 13.66 -10.95 10.17
N GLU A 97 14.67 -11.36 10.94
CA GLU A 97 15.16 -10.58 12.07
C GLU A 97 16.06 -9.44 11.58
N PRO A 98 16.11 -8.30 12.29
CA PRO A 98 17.00 -7.19 11.96
C PRO A 98 18.49 -7.58 12.11
N GLU A 99 19.32 -7.12 11.19
CA GLU A 99 20.79 -7.16 11.30
C GLU A 99 21.30 -5.79 11.75
N PHE A 100 22.31 -5.77 12.63
CA PHE A 100 22.90 -4.54 13.16
C PHE A 100 24.27 -4.28 12.53
N PHE A 101 24.50 -3.04 12.11
CA PHE A 101 25.77 -2.55 11.57
C PHE A 101 26.23 -1.40 12.49
N LEU A 102 27.35 -1.59 13.20
CA LEU A 102 27.90 -0.68 14.21
C LEU A 102 29.26 -0.11 13.78
#